data_AF-A0A1F6SBP8-F1
#
_entry.id   AF-A0A1F6SBP8-F1
#
_cell.length_a   1.000
_cell.length_b   1.000
_cell.length_c   1.000
_cell.angle_alpha   90.00
_cell.angle_beta   90.00
_cell.angle_gamma   90.00
#
_symmetry.space_group_name_H-M   'P 1'
#
loop_
_entity.id
_entity.type
_entity.pdbx_description
1 polymer ?
#
loop_
_entity_poly.entity_id
_entity_poly.type
_entity_poly.pdbx_seq_one_letter_code
_entity_poly.pdbx_strand_id
1 'polypeptide(L)'
;MKKYSTKFWITFVTIAVIFLSGWFVYWEVKNQGLESLRRLLGLIPLTQETRTDLETVISLSDSLLHTEGEEKTFLILFQNNLELRPGGGFIGSFGILKVRDGSITDFSVHDTGNFDGRIPSTTPPSYPMRETLNIDSWKLRDSNYSPHFPENAEWAETFYQMGQGEERFDGVVAVTANVLTSFLKVTGPVEIEGFPGTYSADNAIVDLEYQVEQGYRKQNIAFGERKSVMGMLGLEILHRVKALPLSKKYELFQTTLDDLHKKDIQLIFKDETLQEQVTAAGWDGAMDHAWKDDYLFLVDANLNSFKTDYFIKRSYAYTVDLSQETPQATLAITYRNTAETRDWFAKDYQTFLRAYVPQGSFLHTVTGAAKDPVFGEFFGKKYFGVLIQVPIQTEKTVTFEYTLPQNLERQWYDLKIQKQPGLNDVPVTVTVINKDGAREERSFVLNRDTVWSEVK
;
A
#
# COMPACT_ATOMS: atom_id res chain seq x y z
N MET A 1 17.64 1.94 62.70
CA MET A 1 16.94 2.07 61.40
C MET A 1 17.96 1.97 60.28
N LYS A 2 17.85 0.99 59.37
CA LYS A 2 18.73 0.92 58.18
C LYS A 2 18.39 2.11 57.28
N LYS A 3 19.35 2.99 57.01
CA LYS A 3 19.20 4.07 56.02
C LYS A 3 19.40 3.48 54.63
N TYR A 4 18.37 3.49 53.79
CA TYR A 4 18.46 3.10 52.39
C TYR A 4 19.12 4.22 51.58
N SER A 5 19.85 3.85 50.52
CA SER A 5 20.50 4.82 49.64
C SER A 5 19.49 5.55 48.76
N THR A 6 19.84 6.74 48.28
CA THR A 6 19.03 7.48 47.29
C THR A 6 18.79 6.64 46.03
N LYS A 7 19.78 5.85 45.61
CA LYS A 7 19.66 4.91 44.48
C LYS A 7 18.57 3.86 44.72
N PHE A 8 18.51 3.29 45.93
CA PHE A 8 17.43 2.36 46.29
C PHE A 8 16.07 3.01 46.17
N TRP A 9 15.89 4.23 46.70
CA TRP A 9 14.60 4.93 46.65
C TRP A 9 14.19 5.30 45.22
N ILE A 10 15.12 5.76 44.39
CA ILE A 10 14.85 6.03 42.97
C ILE A 10 14.41 4.73 42.29
N THR A 11 15.19 3.65 42.41
CA THR A 11 14.85 2.36 41.81
C THR A 11 13.51 1.82 42.32
N PHE A 12 13.27 1.88 43.62
CA PHE A 12 12.02 1.43 44.24
C PHE A 12 10.82 2.23 43.73
N VAL A 13 10.91 3.55 43.70
CA VAL A 13 9.82 4.42 43.21
C VAL A 13 9.58 4.18 41.72
N THR A 14 10.62 4.09 40.90
CA THR A 14 10.48 3.79 39.47
C THR A 14 9.78 2.44 39.25
N ILE A 15 10.22 1.38 39.93
CA ILE A 15 9.59 0.06 39.82
C ILE A 15 8.15 0.08 40.32
N ALA A 16 7.89 0.73 41.46
CA ALA A 16 6.55 0.83 42.02
C ALA A 16 5.59 1.60 41.09
N VAL A 17 6.05 2.69 40.48
CA VAL A 17 5.26 3.45 39.49
C VAL A 17 4.98 2.59 38.26
N ILE A 18 5.99 1.90 37.70
CA ILE A 18 5.78 1.02 36.54
C ILE A 18 4.79 -0.10 36.89
N PHE A 19 4.93 -0.74 38.05
CA PHE A 19 4.06 -1.81 38.49
C PHE A 19 2.62 -1.32 38.71
N LEU A 20 2.43 -0.21 39.44
CA LEU A 20 1.11 0.34 39.73
C LEU A 20 0.42 0.86 38.46
N SER A 21 1.17 1.49 37.54
CA SER A 21 0.64 1.90 36.24
C SER A 21 0.23 0.71 35.40
N GLY A 22 1.08 -0.32 35.31
CA GLY A 22 0.73 -1.57 34.60
C GLY A 22 -0.47 -2.28 35.22
N TRP A 23 -0.55 -2.31 36.55
CA TRP A 23 -1.68 -2.87 37.30
C TRP A 23 -2.98 -2.10 37.04
N PHE A 24 -2.90 -0.77 37.06
CA PHE A 24 -4.04 0.10 36.76
C PHE A 24 -4.54 -0.11 35.33
N VAL A 25 -3.63 -0.09 34.34
CA VAL A 25 -3.98 -0.35 32.92
C VAL A 25 -4.60 -1.73 32.75
N TYR A 26 -4.04 -2.77 33.38
CA TYR A 26 -4.60 -4.12 33.33
C TYR A 26 -6.04 -4.16 33.84
N TRP A 27 -6.31 -3.55 34.99
CA TRP A 27 -7.66 -3.53 35.56
C TRP A 27 -8.63 -2.71 34.72
N GLU A 28 -8.16 -1.62 34.13
CA GLU A 28 -9.02 -0.79 33.31
C GLU A 28 -9.42 -1.50 32.01
N VAL A 29 -8.46 -2.14 31.33
CA VAL A 29 -8.75 -2.97 30.14
C VAL A 29 -9.65 -4.15 30.51
N LYS A 30 -9.42 -4.80 31.65
CA LYS A 30 -10.22 -5.94 32.10
C LYS A 30 -11.67 -5.57 32.42
N ASN A 31 -11.91 -4.40 33.00
CA ASN A 31 -13.25 -3.99 33.45
C ASN A 31 -14.02 -3.17 32.42
N GLN A 32 -13.33 -2.36 31.62
CA GLN A 32 -13.93 -1.39 30.69
C GLN A 32 -13.56 -1.65 29.21
N GLY A 33 -12.83 -2.73 28.91
CA GLY A 33 -12.41 -3.07 27.55
C GLY A 33 -11.26 -2.20 27.03
N LEU A 34 -10.88 -2.43 25.77
CA LEU A 34 -9.79 -1.71 25.11
C LEU A 34 -10.09 -0.21 24.95
N GLU A 35 -11.37 0.17 24.90
CA GLU A 35 -11.82 1.56 24.83
C GLU A 35 -11.30 2.45 25.98
N SER A 36 -11.06 1.85 27.15
CA SER A 36 -10.46 2.57 28.26
C SER A 36 -9.07 3.14 27.98
N LEU A 37 -8.33 2.51 27.05
CA LEU A 37 -6.99 2.98 26.65
C LEU A 37 -7.05 4.33 25.94
N ARG A 38 -8.14 4.68 25.24
CA ARG A 38 -8.28 5.98 24.58
C ARG A 38 -8.20 7.14 25.58
N ARG A 39 -8.81 6.98 26.77
CA ARG A 39 -8.73 8.00 27.84
C ARG A 39 -7.29 8.21 28.31
N LEU A 40 -6.50 7.15 28.32
CA LEU A 40 -5.09 7.20 28.74
C LEU A 40 -4.19 7.83 27.67
N LEU A 41 -4.47 7.59 26.39
CA LEU A 41 -3.77 8.26 25.27
C LEU A 41 -3.93 9.78 25.31
N GLY A 42 -5.09 10.28 25.77
CA GLY A 42 -5.32 11.72 25.97
C GLY A 42 -4.41 12.36 27.02
N LEU A 43 -3.83 11.59 27.94
CA LEU A 43 -2.96 12.07 29.02
C LEU A 43 -1.47 12.06 28.62
N ILE A 44 -1.12 11.43 27.51
CA ILE A 44 0.27 11.28 27.05
C ILE A 44 0.55 12.32 25.96
N PRO A 45 1.69 13.05 26.02
CA PRO A 45 2.09 13.97 24.96
C PRO A 45 2.54 13.19 23.72
N LEU A 46 1.57 12.84 22.86
CA LEU A 46 1.78 12.20 21.56
C LEU A 46 1.57 13.21 20.43
N THR A 47 2.16 12.94 19.27
CA THR A 47 1.79 13.66 18.03
C THR A 47 0.34 13.32 17.67
N GLN A 48 -0.32 14.19 16.91
CA GLN A 48 -1.70 13.96 16.48
C GLN A 48 -1.82 12.68 15.64
N GLU A 49 -0.87 12.45 14.72
CA GLU A 49 -0.80 11.23 13.90
C GLU A 49 -0.73 9.97 14.77
N THR A 50 0.24 9.89 15.71
CA THR A 50 0.39 8.71 16.57
C THR A 50 -0.83 8.48 17.45
N ARG A 51 -1.52 9.55 17.87
CA ARG A 51 -2.79 9.41 18.60
C ARG A 51 -3.87 8.78 17.72
N THR A 52 -4.05 9.31 16.51
CA THR A 52 -5.02 8.77 15.53
C THR A 52 -4.74 7.29 15.24
N ASP A 53 -3.47 6.94 14.94
CA ASP A 53 -3.08 5.55 14.66
C ASP A 53 -3.44 4.60 15.81
N LEU A 54 -3.13 4.99 17.06
CA LEU A 54 -3.40 4.16 18.23
C LEU A 54 -4.90 4.04 18.52
N GLU A 55 -5.67 5.12 18.37
CA GLU A 55 -7.13 5.09 18.49
C GLU A 55 -7.74 4.17 17.43
N THR A 56 -7.30 4.26 16.17
CA THR A 56 -7.78 3.38 15.10
C THR A 56 -7.43 1.92 15.38
N VAL A 57 -6.20 1.61 15.82
CA VAL A 57 -5.82 0.23 16.19
C VAL A 57 -6.65 -0.30 17.35
N ILE A 58 -6.89 0.50 18.39
CA ILE A 58 -7.74 0.11 19.52
C ILE A 58 -9.13 -0.29 19.03
N SER A 59 -9.70 0.52 18.14
CA SER A 59 -11.05 0.33 17.61
C SER A 59 -11.16 -0.92 16.74
N LEU A 60 -10.21 -1.10 15.80
CA LEU A 60 -10.13 -2.30 14.96
C LEU A 60 -9.90 -3.56 15.81
N SER A 61 -9.07 -3.46 16.85
CA SER A 61 -8.82 -4.59 17.75
C SER A 61 -10.08 -4.95 18.53
N ASP A 62 -10.79 -3.96 19.07
CA ASP A 62 -12.03 -4.18 19.80
C ASP A 62 -13.11 -4.81 18.91
N SER A 63 -13.31 -4.30 17.69
CA SER A 63 -14.30 -4.83 16.76
C SER A 63 -14.01 -6.26 16.29
N LEU A 64 -12.74 -6.68 16.26
CA LEU A 64 -12.35 -8.04 15.89
C LEU A 64 -12.31 -9.00 17.08
N LEU A 65 -12.02 -8.51 18.30
CA LEU A 65 -11.97 -9.31 19.53
C LEU A 65 -13.36 -9.55 20.14
N HIS A 66 -14.29 -8.61 19.95
CA HIS A 66 -15.65 -8.66 20.48
C HIS A 66 -16.65 -8.62 19.33
N THR A 67 -16.87 -9.76 18.68
CA THR A 67 -17.87 -9.88 17.59
C THR A 67 -19.22 -10.37 18.08
N GLU A 68 -19.39 -10.54 19.40
CA GLU A 68 -20.60 -11.06 20.04
C GLU A 68 -21.04 -12.43 19.48
N GLY A 69 -20.08 -13.25 19.07
CA GLY A 69 -20.32 -14.54 18.43
C GLY A 69 -20.64 -14.47 16.93
N GLU A 70 -20.82 -13.28 16.36
CA GLU A 70 -20.97 -13.12 14.92
C GLU A 70 -19.65 -13.40 14.19
N GLU A 71 -19.74 -13.96 12.98
CA GLU A 71 -18.57 -14.17 12.13
C GLU A 71 -18.39 -12.96 11.21
N LYS A 72 -17.22 -12.31 11.31
CA LYS A 72 -16.82 -11.24 10.40
C LYS A 72 -15.98 -11.82 9.26
N THR A 73 -16.34 -11.50 8.02
CA THR A 73 -15.73 -12.05 6.81
C THR A 73 -15.00 -10.96 6.04
N PHE A 74 -13.74 -11.17 5.69
CA PHE A 74 -12.90 -10.20 4.99
C PHE A 74 -12.39 -10.75 3.67
N LEU A 75 -12.47 -9.93 2.61
CA LEU A 75 -11.81 -10.20 1.34
C LEU A 75 -10.38 -9.69 1.42
N ILE A 76 -9.40 -10.56 1.21
CA ILE A 76 -7.99 -10.18 1.19
C ILE A 76 -7.50 -10.15 -0.26
N LEU A 77 -7.01 -9.02 -0.74
CA LEU A 77 -6.42 -8.88 -2.07
C LEU A 77 -4.90 -8.98 -1.97
N PHE A 78 -4.32 -10.04 -2.52
CA PHE A 78 -2.86 -10.19 -2.58
C PHE A 78 -2.32 -9.48 -3.82
N GLN A 79 -1.82 -8.27 -3.62
CA GLN A 79 -1.36 -7.37 -4.68
C GLN A 79 0.13 -7.58 -4.95
N ASN A 80 0.44 -8.28 -6.05
CA ASN A 80 1.82 -8.51 -6.44
C ASN A 80 2.43 -7.25 -7.06
N ASN A 81 3.12 -6.45 -6.25
CA ASN A 81 3.75 -5.19 -6.67
C ASN A 81 5.00 -5.38 -7.55
N LEU A 82 5.43 -6.63 -7.83
CA LEU A 82 6.42 -6.91 -8.87
C LEU A 82 5.81 -6.79 -10.27
N GLU A 83 4.49 -6.85 -10.37
CA GLU A 83 3.71 -6.46 -11.54
C GLU A 83 2.77 -5.32 -11.14
N LEU A 84 3.32 -4.12 -11.08
CA LEU A 84 2.68 -2.98 -10.43
C LEU A 84 1.35 -2.61 -11.10
N ARG A 85 0.37 -2.29 -10.27
CA ARG A 85 -0.93 -1.74 -10.64
C ARG A 85 -1.20 -0.47 -9.81
N PRO A 86 -2.07 0.42 -10.28
CA PRO A 86 -2.42 1.67 -9.59
C PRO A 86 -2.77 1.48 -8.11
N GLY A 87 -3.55 0.44 -7.79
CA GLY A 87 -3.95 0.14 -6.44
C GLY A 87 -2.96 -0.69 -5.62
N GLY A 88 -1.80 -1.07 -6.15
CA GLY A 88 -0.71 -1.70 -5.39
C GLY A 88 0.00 -2.88 -6.05
N GLY A 89 -0.61 -3.55 -7.04
CA GLY A 89 0.04 -4.70 -7.70
C GLY A 89 -0.96 -5.72 -8.25
N PHE A 90 -0.57 -6.53 -9.22
CA PHE A 90 -1.48 -7.49 -9.87
C PHE A 90 -2.11 -8.49 -8.87
N ILE A 91 -3.44 -8.69 -8.92
CA ILE A 91 -4.16 -9.57 -7.99
C ILE A 91 -4.20 -10.98 -8.59
N GLY A 92 -3.08 -11.70 -8.44
CA GLY A 92 -3.00 -13.10 -8.85
C GLY A 92 -3.81 -14.03 -7.95
N SER A 93 -4.06 -13.63 -6.71
CA SER A 93 -4.81 -14.42 -5.73
C SER A 93 -5.61 -13.51 -4.82
N PHE A 94 -6.65 -14.05 -4.21
CA PHE A 94 -7.34 -13.40 -3.11
C PHE A 94 -7.57 -14.41 -1.98
N GLY A 95 -7.78 -13.90 -0.77
CA GLY A 95 -8.11 -14.70 0.41
C GLY A 95 -9.49 -14.37 0.94
N ILE A 96 -10.09 -15.32 1.64
CA ILE A 96 -11.28 -15.11 2.45
C ILE A 96 -10.88 -15.45 3.87
N LEU A 97 -10.97 -14.45 4.76
CA LEU A 97 -10.65 -14.59 6.17
C LEU A 97 -11.93 -14.45 6.98
N LYS A 98 -12.21 -15.41 7.86
CA LYS A 98 -13.33 -15.37 8.78
C LYS A 98 -12.83 -15.30 10.22
N VAL A 99 -13.37 -14.37 10.99
CA VAL A 99 -12.99 -14.09 12.37
C VAL A 99 -14.22 -14.08 13.25
N ARG A 100 -14.12 -14.70 14.43
CA ARG A 100 -15.12 -14.67 15.49
C ARG A 100 -14.42 -14.49 16.84
N ASP A 101 -14.78 -13.46 17.58
CA ASP A 101 -14.29 -13.17 18.93
C ASP A 101 -12.75 -13.30 19.05
N GLY A 102 -12.03 -12.64 18.15
CA GLY A 102 -10.57 -12.63 18.11
C GLY A 102 -9.91 -13.89 17.56
N SER A 103 -10.69 -14.89 17.16
CA SER A 103 -10.22 -16.17 16.64
C SER A 103 -10.49 -16.28 15.14
N ILE A 104 -9.48 -16.70 14.39
CA ILE A 104 -9.64 -17.04 12.97
C ILE A 104 -10.39 -18.37 12.90
N THR A 105 -11.58 -18.35 12.30
CA THR A 105 -12.44 -19.54 12.15
C THR A 105 -12.23 -20.24 10.82
N ASP A 106 -11.87 -19.48 9.78
CA ASP A 106 -11.53 -19.99 8.45
C ASP A 106 -10.56 -19.03 7.75
N PHE A 107 -9.65 -19.60 6.96
CA PHE A 107 -8.82 -18.83 6.04
C PHE A 107 -8.55 -19.66 4.79
N SER A 108 -8.96 -19.15 3.65
CA SER A 108 -8.78 -19.79 2.35
C SER A 108 -8.15 -18.82 1.36
N VAL A 109 -7.38 -19.35 0.40
CA VAL A 109 -6.76 -18.58 -0.68
C VAL A 109 -7.18 -19.18 -2.01
N HIS A 110 -7.54 -18.31 -2.95
CA HIS A 110 -8.09 -18.66 -4.25
C HIS A 110 -7.27 -18.03 -5.37
N ASP A 111 -7.01 -18.80 -6.43
CA ASP A 111 -6.33 -18.33 -7.64
C ASP A 111 -7.32 -17.60 -8.56
N THR A 112 -7.05 -16.33 -8.90
CA THR A 112 -7.88 -15.57 -9.85
C THR A 112 -7.86 -16.19 -11.25
N GLY A 113 -6.82 -16.94 -11.61
CA GLY A 113 -6.76 -17.71 -12.86
C GLY A 113 -7.83 -18.81 -12.96
N ASN A 114 -8.31 -19.33 -11.81
CA ASN A 114 -9.42 -20.27 -11.76
C ASN A 114 -10.76 -19.53 -11.59
N PHE A 115 -10.80 -18.52 -10.72
CA PHE A 115 -12.03 -17.82 -10.35
C PHE A 115 -12.56 -16.94 -11.49
N ASP A 116 -11.69 -16.21 -12.20
CA ASP A 116 -12.08 -15.25 -13.24
C ASP A 116 -12.82 -15.89 -14.42
N GLY A 117 -12.64 -17.19 -14.65
CA GLY A 117 -13.36 -17.93 -15.67
C GLY A 117 -14.88 -17.99 -15.43
N ARG A 118 -15.33 -17.75 -14.20
CA ARG A 118 -16.76 -17.71 -13.80
C ARG A 118 -17.39 -16.34 -14.05
N ILE A 119 -16.57 -15.29 -14.12
CA ILE A 119 -17.03 -13.91 -14.27
C ILE A 119 -17.40 -13.68 -15.75
N PRO A 120 -18.62 -13.21 -16.07
CA PRO A 120 -19.01 -12.90 -17.44
C PRO A 120 -18.13 -11.81 -18.08
N SER A 121 -17.88 -11.91 -19.40
CA SER A 121 -17.08 -10.91 -20.14
C SER A 121 -17.92 -9.72 -20.59
N THR A 122 -18.45 -8.97 -19.62
CA THR A 122 -19.39 -7.86 -19.84
C THR A 122 -18.84 -6.49 -19.44
N THR A 123 -17.76 -6.46 -18.64
CA THR A 123 -17.18 -5.21 -18.15
C THR A 123 -15.97 -4.84 -19.02
N PRO A 124 -16.02 -3.74 -19.79
CA PRO A 124 -14.89 -3.36 -20.63
C PRO A 124 -13.67 -3.00 -19.76
N PRO A 125 -12.45 -3.39 -20.18
CA PRO A 125 -11.23 -3.00 -19.48
C PRO A 125 -10.96 -1.50 -19.68
N SER A 126 -10.35 -0.89 -18.68
CA SER A 126 -9.90 0.50 -18.77
C SER A 126 -8.77 0.64 -19.79
N TYR A 127 -8.71 1.79 -20.46
CA TYR A 127 -7.57 2.13 -21.31
C TYR A 127 -6.26 2.14 -20.49
N PRO A 128 -5.11 1.69 -21.05
CA PRO A 128 -4.93 1.05 -22.37
C PRO A 128 -4.89 -0.49 -22.28
N MET A 129 -5.52 -1.09 -21.27
CA MET A 129 -5.37 -2.53 -21.00
C MET A 129 -5.81 -3.40 -22.18
N ARG A 130 -6.85 -2.99 -22.93
CA ARG A 130 -7.27 -3.73 -24.13
C ARG A 130 -6.15 -3.77 -25.16
N GLU A 131 -5.50 -2.63 -25.42
CA GLU A 131 -4.46 -2.48 -26.43
C GLU A 131 -3.13 -3.10 -26.00
N THR A 132 -2.81 -3.08 -24.71
CA THR A 132 -1.50 -3.53 -24.21
C THR A 132 -1.52 -4.96 -23.71
N LEU A 133 -2.59 -5.39 -23.05
CA LEU A 133 -2.72 -6.73 -22.48
C LEU A 133 -3.51 -7.69 -23.39
N ASN A 134 -4.15 -7.17 -24.43
CA ASN A 134 -5.01 -7.94 -25.33
C ASN A 134 -6.11 -8.71 -24.56
N ILE A 135 -6.71 -8.02 -23.58
CA ILE A 135 -7.87 -8.52 -22.82
C ILE A 135 -9.15 -7.86 -23.31
N ASP A 136 -10.23 -8.64 -23.40
CA ASP A 136 -11.52 -8.12 -23.87
C ASP A 136 -12.41 -7.60 -22.74
N SER A 137 -12.15 -8.06 -21.51
CA SER A 137 -12.96 -7.77 -20.32
C SER A 137 -12.09 -7.62 -19.08
N TRP A 138 -12.50 -6.68 -18.23
CA TRP A 138 -12.04 -6.50 -16.86
C TRP A 138 -12.58 -7.62 -15.95
N LYS A 139 -11.79 -8.03 -14.93
CA LYS A 139 -12.07 -9.15 -14.01
C LYS A 139 -11.50 -8.86 -12.61
N LEU A 140 -11.68 -9.79 -11.67
CA LEU A 140 -11.22 -9.63 -10.28
C LEU A 140 -9.71 -9.36 -10.20
N ARG A 141 -8.89 -10.07 -10.98
CA ARG A 141 -7.42 -9.89 -11.00
C ARG A 141 -6.96 -8.46 -11.32
N ASP A 142 -7.82 -7.70 -11.98
CA ASP A 142 -7.55 -6.38 -12.50
C ASP A 142 -8.30 -5.29 -11.70
N SER A 143 -9.13 -5.66 -10.72
CA SER A 143 -10.03 -4.77 -9.96
C SER A 143 -9.34 -3.58 -9.27
N ASN A 144 -8.02 -3.61 -9.16
CA ASN A 144 -7.22 -2.54 -8.56
C ASN A 144 -6.60 -1.55 -9.56
N TYR A 145 -7.30 -1.25 -10.65
CA TYR A 145 -6.83 -0.32 -11.69
C TYR A 145 -7.07 1.17 -11.36
N SER A 146 -7.90 1.47 -10.36
CA SER A 146 -8.08 2.83 -9.85
C SER A 146 -6.94 3.19 -8.89
N PRO A 147 -6.44 4.44 -8.88
CA PRO A 147 -5.52 4.91 -7.84
C PRO A 147 -6.23 5.23 -6.51
N HIS A 148 -7.55 4.98 -6.41
CA HIS A 148 -8.37 5.21 -5.24
C HIS A 148 -8.88 3.84 -4.73
N PHE A 149 -8.31 3.35 -3.63
CA PHE A 149 -8.59 2.00 -3.16
C PHE A 149 -10.03 1.71 -2.73
N PRO A 150 -10.84 2.65 -2.19
CA PRO A 150 -12.25 2.40 -1.96
C PRO A 150 -12.99 1.92 -3.23
N GLU A 151 -12.69 2.51 -4.40
CA GLU A 151 -13.25 2.06 -5.69
C GLU A 151 -12.73 0.66 -6.06
N ASN A 152 -11.45 0.38 -5.81
CA ASN A 152 -10.88 -0.95 -6.07
C ASN A 152 -11.55 -2.05 -5.23
N ALA A 153 -11.84 -1.76 -3.95
CA ALA A 153 -12.53 -2.68 -3.05
C ALA A 153 -13.95 -2.99 -3.55
N GLU A 154 -14.70 -1.96 -3.96
CA GLU A 154 -16.04 -2.13 -4.52
C GLU A 154 -16.04 -2.99 -5.80
N TRP A 155 -15.09 -2.74 -6.71
CA TRP A 155 -14.94 -3.57 -7.91
C TRP A 155 -14.54 -5.00 -7.58
N ALA A 156 -13.66 -5.22 -6.60
CA ALA A 156 -13.26 -6.56 -6.19
C ALA A 156 -14.46 -7.36 -5.66
N GLU A 157 -15.29 -6.77 -4.80
CA GLU A 157 -16.52 -7.40 -4.32
C GLU A 157 -17.53 -7.63 -5.45
N THR A 158 -17.68 -6.66 -6.36
CA THR A 158 -18.57 -6.79 -7.52
C THR A 158 -18.15 -7.97 -8.40
N PHE A 159 -16.87 -8.08 -8.74
CA PHE A 159 -16.35 -9.18 -9.53
C PHE A 159 -16.44 -10.52 -8.77
N TYR A 160 -16.24 -10.51 -7.45
CA TYR A 160 -16.46 -11.68 -6.61
C TYR A 160 -17.89 -12.22 -6.76
N GLN A 161 -18.88 -11.35 -6.63
CA GLN A 161 -20.30 -11.71 -6.78
C GLN A 161 -20.63 -12.15 -8.22
N MET A 162 -20.09 -11.46 -9.24
CA MET A 162 -20.24 -11.87 -10.64
C MET A 162 -19.64 -13.25 -10.92
N GLY A 163 -18.61 -13.65 -10.18
CA GLY A 163 -18.00 -14.98 -10.22
C GLY A 163 -18.74 -16.04 -9.40
N GLN A 164 -19.95 -15.73 -8.92
CA GLN A 164 -20.78 -16.59 -8.07
C GLN A 164 -20.18 -16.90 -6.70
N GLY A 165 -19.36 -15.98 -6.16
CA GLY A 165 -18.94 -16.05 -4.76
C GLY A 165 -20.13 -15.80 -3.82
N GLU A 166 -20.21 -16.50 -2.70
CA GLU A 166 -21.40 -16.51 -1.81
C GLU A 166 -21.24 -15.59 -0.59
N GLU A 167 -20.00 -15.29 -0.23
CA GLU A 167 -19.63 -14.50 0.93
C GLU A 167 -20.05 -13.04 0.80
N ARG A 168 -20.49 -12.48 1.92
CA ARG A 168 -20.63 -11.03 2.12
C ARG A 168 -19.49 -10.58 3.00
N PHE A 169 -18.79 -9.53 2.58
CA PHE A 169 -17.61 -9.07 3.29
C PHE A 169 -17.97 -7.89 4.21
N ASP A 170 -17.50 -7.95 5.44
CA ASP A 170 -17.51 -6.84 6.41
C ASP A 170 -16.37 -5.84 6.12
N GLY A 171 -15.38 -6.24 5.32
CA GLY A 171 -14.33 -5.37 4.83
C GLY A 171 -13.43 -6.02 3.78
N VAL A 172 -12.63 -5.19 3.13
CA VAL A 172 -11.63 -5.57 2.14
C VAL A 172 -10.26 -5.09 2.63
N VAL A 173 -9.30 -6.02 2.64
CA VAL A 173 -7.91 -5.76 3.03
C VAL A 173 -7.04 -6.01 1.81
N ALA A 174 -6.30 -5.02 1.34
CA ALA A 174 -5.25 -5.25 0.35
C ALA A 174 -3.89 -5.33 1.04
N VAL A 175 -3.08 -6.29 0.60
CA VAL A 175 -1.69 -6.45 1.04
C VAL A 175 -0.78 -6.59 -0.16
N THR A 176 0.30 -5.80 -0.21
CA THR A 176 1.34 -5.95 -1.23
C THR A 176 2.28 -7.10 -0.89
N ALA A 177 3.12 -7.54 -1.84
CA ALA A 177 4.11 -8.58 -1.56
C ALA A 177 5.15 -8.15 -0.51
N ASN A 178 5.33 -6.84 -0.28
CA ASN A 178 6.25 -6.31 0.73
C ASN A 178 5.86 -6.76 2.16
N VAL A 179 4.56 -6.94 2.43
CA VAL A 179 4.04 -7.37 3.74
C VAL A 179 4.56 -8.75 4.12
N LEU A 180 4.73 -9.66 3.15
CA LEU A 180 5.32 -10.97 3.40
C LEU A 180 6.75 -10.82 3.93
N THR A 181 7.56 -9.99 3.27
CA THR A 181 8.94 -9.73 3.67
C THR A 181 9.00 -9.05 5.04
N SER A 182 8.16 -8.04 5.29
CA SER A 182 8.15 -7.31 6.57
C SER A 182 7.76 -8.23 7.74
N PHE A 183 6.75 -9.08 7.57
CA PHE A 183 6.33 -10.02 8.59
C PHE A 183 7.39 -11.08 8.86
N LEU A 184 8.01 -11.65 7.82
CA LEU A 184 9.07 -12.66 7.97
C LEU A 184 10.34 -12.12 8.65
N LYS A 185 10.60 -10.79 8.60
CA LYS A 185 11.68 -10.18 9.42
C LYS A 185 11.43 -10.35 10.92
N VAL A 186 10.16 -10.34 11.33
CA VAL A 186 9.77 -10.42 12.73
C VAL A 186 9.49 -11.86 13.16
N THR A 187 8.76 -12.63 12.35
CA THR A 187 8.37 -14.03 12.66
C THR A 187 9.48 -15.04 12.40
N GLY A 188 10.50 -14.64 11.62
CA GLY A 188 11.55 -15.52 11.14
C GLY A 188 11.12 -16.39 9.95
N PRO A 189 12.09 -17.09 9.34
CA PRO A 189 11.92 -17.85 8.11
C PRO A 189 11.03 -19.08 8.28
N VAL A 190 10.21 -19.38 7.28
CA VAL A 190 9.18 -20.44 7.28
C VAL A 190 9.52 -21.54 6.27
N GLU A 191 9.34 -22.79 6.64
CA GLU A 191 9.37 -23.94 5.73
C GLU A 191 7.95 -24.49 5.60
N ILE A 192 7.54 -24.84 4.39
CA ILE A 192 6.21 -25.40 4.12
C ILE A 192 6.36 -26.85 3.67
N GLU A 193 5.72 -27.76 4.39
CA GLU A 193 5.73 -29.18 4.06
C GLU A 193 5.25 -29.41 2.62
N GLY A 194 6.00 -30.22 1.86
CA GLY A 194 5.70 -30.49 0.44
C GLY A 194 6.25 -29.45 -0.54
N PHE A 195 6.83 -28.35 -0.07
CA PHE A 195 7.45 -27.32 -0.92
C PHE A 195 8.95 -27.17 -0.62
N PRO A 196 9.78 -26.91 -1.65
CA PRO A 196 11.22 -26.85 -1.46
C PRO A 196 11.65 -25.53 -0.81
N GLY A 197 12.68 -25.64 0.03
CA GLY A 197 13.40 -24.48 0.56
C GLY A 197 12.73 -23.82 1.76
N THR A 198 13.24 -22.63 2.06
CA THR A 198 12.87 -21.85 3.24
C THR A 198 12.52 -20.43 2.79
N TYR A 199 11.32 -19.99 3.11
CA TYR A 199 10.81 -18.64 2.83
C TYR A 199 11.24 -17.69 3.95
N SER A 200 12.20 -16.81 3.66
CA SER A 200 12.72 -15.79 4.58
C SER A 200 12.45 -14.38 4.06
N ALA A 201 12.72 -13.36 4.88
CA ALA A 201 12.61 -11.96 4.46
C ALA A 201 13.43 -11.63 3.19
N ASP A 202 14.54 -12.35 2.94
CA ASP A 202 15.47 -12.02 1.86
C ASP A 202 15.09 -12.67 0.52
N ASN A 203 14.38 -13.80 0.55
CA ASN A 203 14.10 -14.62 -0.64
C ASN A 203 12.62 -14.94 -0.86
N ALA A 204 11.74 -14.77 0.13
CA ALA A 204 10.39 -15.33 0.09
C ALA A 204 9.59 -14.88 -1.13
N ILE A 205 9.67 -13.61 -1.54
CA ILE A 205 8.95 -13.12 -2.72
C ILE A 205 9.43 -13.85 -3.98
N VAL A 206 10.74 -13.87 -4.25
CA VAL A 206 11.30 -14.46 -5.48
C VAL A 206 11.10 -15.98 -5.50
N ASP A 207 11.27 -16.65 -4.36
CA ASP A 207 11.09 -18.09 -4.26
C ASP A 207 9.62 -18.48 -4.39
N LEU A 208 8.69 -17.66 -3.86
CA LEU A 208 7.26 -17.86 -4.04
C LEU A 208 6.85 -17.65 -5.50
N GLU A 209 7.32 -16.59 -6.16
CA GLU A 209 7.11 -16.38 -7.60
C GLU A 209 7.63 -17.56 -8.43
N TYR A 210 8.86 -18.02 -8.14
CA TYR A 210 9.40 -19.21 -8.80
C TYR A 210 8.52 -20.42 -8.58
N GLN A 211 8.08 -20.65 -7.34
CA GLN A 211 7.26 -21.79 -6.99
C GLN A 211 5.94 -21.80 -7.76
N VAL A 212 5.22 -20.68 -7.79
CA VAL A 212 3.90 -20.60 -8.42
C VAL A 212 3.97 -20.51 -9.95
N GLU A 213 5.06 -20.00 -10.55
CA GLU A 213 5.19 -19.87 -12.00
C GLU A 213 5.96 -21.01 -12.68
N GLN A 214 6.91 -21.65 -11.99
CA GLN A 214 7.80 -22.68 -12.55
C GLN A 214 7.92 -23.94 -11.69
N GLY A 215 8.16 -23.80 -10.39
CA GLY A 215 8.47 -24.90 -9.46
C GLY A 215 7.39 -25.96 -9.42
N TYR A 216 6.13 -25.54 -9.42
CA TYR A 216 4.95 -26.42 -9.39
C TYR A 216 4.98 -27.51 -10.48
N ARG A 217 5.53 -27.21 -11.67
CA ARG A 217 5.65 -28.16 -12.79
C ARG A 217 6.58 -29.32 -12.46
N LYS A 218 7.70 -29.03 -11.80
CA LYS A 218 8.69 -30.04 -11.40
C LYS A 218 8.17 -30.96 -10.29
N GLN A 219 7.22 -30.46 -9.50
CA GLN A 219 6.55 -31.22 -8.44
C GLN A 219 5.28 -31.93 -8.91
N ASN A 220 4.94 -31.86 -10.21
CA ASN A 220 3.70 -32.39 -10.78
C ASN A 220 2.43 -31.86 -10.09
N ILE A 221 2.48 -30.63 -9.58
CA ILE A 221 1.31 -29.93 -9.04
C ILE A 221 0.47 -29.47 -10.24
N ALA A 222 -0.85 -29.63 -10.18
CA ALA A 222 -1.74 -29.14 -11.22
C ALA A 222 -1.71 -27.61 -11.30
N PHE A 223 -1.90 -27.03 -12.49
CA PHE A 223 -1.86 -25.57 -12.66
C PHE A 223 -2.85 -24.85 -11.71
N GLY A 224 -4.06 -25.40 -11.54
CA GLY A 224 -5.05 -24.82 -10.63
C GLY A 224 -4.66 -24.83 -9.15
N GLU A 225 -3.72 -25.70 -8.75
CA GLU A 225 -3.26 -25.88 -7.37
C GLU A 225 -1.92 -25.18 -7.07
N ARG A 226 -1.32 -24.54 -8.08
CA ARG A 226 0.03 -23.95 -7.97
C ARG A 226 0.16 -22.90 -6.87
N LYS A 227 -0.94 -22.27 -6.46
CA LYS A 227 -0.99 -21.20 -5.44
C LYS A 227 -1.42 -21.69 -4.06
N SER A 228 -1.64 -22.98 -3.87
CA SER A 228 -1.93 -23.58 -2.55
C SER A 228 -0.86 -23.27 -1.49
N VAL A 229 0.41 -23.16 -1.91
CA VAL A 229 1.55 -22.75 -1.06
C VAL A 229 1.32 -21.39 -0.38
N MET A 230 0.62 -20.46 -1.03
CA MET A 230 0.34 -19.13 -0.46
C MET A 230 -0.59 -19.26 0.77
N GLY A 231 -1.60 -20.11 0.70
CA GLY A 231 -2.51 -20.37 1.82
C GLY A 231 -1.79 -21.03 2.99
N MET A 232 -0.96 -22.05 2.71
CA MET A 232 -0.15 -22.72 3.74
C MET A 232 0.84 -21.78 4.41
N LEU A 233 1.51 -20.93 3.62
CA LEU A 233 2.44 -19.92 4.12
C LEU A 233 1.72 -18.88 5.00
N GLY A 234 0.57 -18.40 4.57
CA GLY A 234 -0.25 -17.47 5.34
C GLY A 234 -0.68 -18.05 6.69
N LEU A 235 -1.19 -19.29 6.70
CA LEU A 235 -1.58 -19.99 7.93
C LEU A 235 -0.40 -20.17 8.91
N GLU A 236 0.76 -20.56 8.41
CA GLU A 236 1.95 -20.75 9.23
C GLU A 236 2.46 -19.43 9.81
N ILE A 237 2.44 -18.34 9.03
CA ILE A 237 2.75 -16.99 9.54
C ILE A 237 1.76 -16.58 10.63
N LEU A 238 0.45 -16.75 10.42
CA LEU A 238 -0.57 -16.44 11.42
C LEU A 238 -0.38 -17.23 12.72
N HIS A 239 -0.06 -18.52 12.61
CA HIS A 239 0.25 -19.37 13.76
C HIS A 239 1.46 -18.84 14.55
N ARG A 240 2.53 -18.44 13.85
CA ARG A 240 3.72 -17.86 14.48
C ARG A 240 3.46 -16.52 15.13
N VAL A 241 2.72 -15.62 14.46
CA VAL A 241 2.32 -14.32 15.00
C VAL A 241 1.61 -14.48 16.35
N LYS A 242 0.68 -15.44 16.45
CA LYS A 242 -0.03 -15.74 17.70
C LYS A 242 0.93 -16.17 18.82
N ALA A 243 1.94 -16.98 18.47
CA ALA A 243 2.94 -17.52 19.38
C ALA A 243 4.08 -16.56 19.76
N LEU A 244 4.17 -15.38 19.12
CA LEU A 244 5.26 -14.42 19.39
C LEU A 244 5.29 -13.97 20.87
N PRO A 245 6.50 -13.80 21.44
CA PRO A 245 6.63 -13.12 22.73
C PRO A 245 6.23 -11.65 22.62
N LEU A 246 5.87 -11.03 23.74
CA LEU A 246 5.35 -9.65 23.77
C LEU A 246 6.28 -8.63 23.09
N SER A 247 7.60 -8.77 23.24
CA SER A 247 8.57 -7.90 22.58
C SER A 247 8.49 -7.98 21.05
N LYS A 248 8.34 -9.19 20.50
CA LYS A 248 8.18 -9.40 19.06
C LYS A 248 6.80 -9.02 18.55
N LYS A 249 5.75 -9.11 19.39
CA LYS A 249 4.43 -8.56 19.06
C LYS A 249 4.47 -7.03 18.92
N TYR A 250 5.24 -6.36 19.77
CA TYR A 250 5.45 -4.91 19.63
C TYR A 250 6.23 -4.56 18.36
N GLU A 251 7.30 -5.31 18.04
CA GLU A 251 8.04 -5.14 16.78
C GLU A 251 7.15 -5.38 15.56
N LEU A 252 6.29 -6.40 15.60
CA LEU A 252 5.31 -6.66 14.55
C LEU A 252 4.29 -5.52 14.44
N PHE A 253 3.80 -5.00 15.56
CA PHE A 253 2.90 -3.85 15.57
C PHE A 253 3.52 -2.61 14.90
N GLN A 254 4.78 -2.28 15.22
CA GLN A 254 5.50 -1.20 14.55
C GLN A 254 5.66 -1.49 13.05
N THR A 255 5.98 -2.73 12.69
CA THR A 255 6.10 -3.15 11.29
C THR A 255 4.78 -3.00 10.53
N THR A 256 3.65 -3.39 11.14
CA THR A 256 2.32 -3.24 10.55
C THR A 256 1.92 -1.78 10.39
N LEU A 257 2.23 -0.91 11.37
CA LEU A 257 2.01 0.54 11.22
C LEU A 257 2.83 1.12 10.06
N ASP A 258 4.09 0.73 9.94
CA ASP A 258 4.94 1.15 8.81
C ASP A 258 4.35 0.70 7.47
N ASP A 259 3.84 -0.53 7.38
CA ASP A 259 3.22 -1.05 6.16
C ASP A 259 1.88 -0.35 5.84
N LEU A 260 1.07 -0.01 6.85
CA LEU A 260 -0.14 0.80 6.68
C LEU A 260 0.19 2.20 6.13
N HIS A 261 1.18 2.87 6.72
CA HIS A 261 1.63 4.19 6.29
C HIS A 261 2.31 4.20 4.91
N LYS A 262 2.96 3.10 4.55
CA LYS A 262 3.47 2.86 3.19
C LYS A 262 2.37 2.48 2.21
N LYS A 263 1.13 2.27 2.64
CA LYS A 263 0.05 1.72 1.81
C LYS A 263 0.40 0.34 1.23
N ASP A 264 1.25 -0.41 1.93
CA ASP A 264 1.46 -1.84 1.68
C ASP A 264 0.34 -2.68 2.31
N ILE A 265 -0.34 -2.12 3.32
CA ILE A 265 -1.63 -2.60 3.82
C ILE A 265 -2.64 -1.48 3.62
N GLN A 266 -3.80 -1.81 3.06
CA GLN A 266 -4.91 -0.88 2.86
C GLN A 266 -6.22 -1.51 3.30
N LEU A 267 -7.10 -0.72 3.94
CA LEU A 267 -8.27 -1.22 4.64
C LEU A 267 -9.54 -0.50 4.19
N ILE A 268 -10.59 -1.27 3.90
CA ILE A 268 -11.95 -0.77 3.70
C ILE A 268 -12.90 -1.59 4.57
N PHE A 269 -13.80 -0.94 5.29
CA PHE A 269 -14.81 -1.58 6.14
C PHE A 269 -16.22 -1.14 5.71
N LYS A 270 -17.19 -2.04 5.89
CA LYS A 270 -18.63 -1.72 5.71
C LYS A 270 -19.22 -1.00 6.92
N ASP A 271 -18.61 -1.18 8.09
CA ASP A 271 -18.93 -0.41 9.28
C ASP A 271 -18.46 1.04 9.11
N GLU A 272 -19.39 1.99 9.11
CA GLU A 272 -19.11 3.40 8.87
C GLU A 272 -18.19 4.00 9.95
N THR A 273 -18.34 3.58 11.20
CA THR A 273 -17.52 4.09 12.31
C THR A 273 -16.07 3.62 12.18
N LEU A 274 -15.86 2.34 11.89
CA LEU A 274 -14.51 1.81 11.63
C LEU A 274 -13.89 2.45 10.38
N GLN A 275 -14.68 2.63 9.32
CA GLN A 275 -14.20 3.24 8.08
C GLN A 275 -13.77 4.69 8.30
N GLU A 276 -14.52 5.49 9.05
CA GLU A 276 -14.14 6.88 9.38
C GLU A 276 -12.77 6.94 10.08
N GLN A 277 -12.49 6.01 11.00
CA GLN A 277 -11.23 5.96 11.73
C GLN A 277 -10.05 5.53 10.85
N VAL A 278 -10.29 4.59 9.94
CA VAL A 278 -9.31 4.14 8.94
C VAL A 278 -8.98 5.25 7.95
N THR A 279 -9.99 5.99 7.48
CA THR A 279 -9.81 7.16 6.62
C THR A 279 -9.06 8.27 7.36
N ALA A 280 -9.39 8.54 8.63
CA ALA A 280 -8.68 9.54 9.44
C ALA A 280 -7.20 9.20 9.65
N ALA A 281 -6.85 7.91 9.74
CA ALA A 281 -5.47 7.44 9.81
C ALA A 281 -4.76 7.38 8.43
N GLY A 282 -5.49 7.59 7.33
CA GLY A 282 -4.96 7.52 5.96
C GLY A 282 -4.70 6.09 5.48
N TRP A 283 -5.31 5.09 6.11
CA TRP A 283 -5.07 3.66 5.82
C TRP A 283 -6.03 3.08 4.79
N ASP A 284 -6.98 3.88 4.29
CA ASP A 284 -7.90 3.49 3.23
C ASP A 284 -7.30 3.59 1.82
N GLY A 285 -6.11 4.18 1.69
CA GLY A 285 -5.44 4.42 0.40
C GLY A 285 -6.29 5.18 -0.62
N ALA A 286 -7.16 6.07 -0.13
CA ALA A 286 -7.92 6.96 -0.98
C ALA A 286 -7.00 7.98 -1.67
N MET A 287 -7.37 8.33 -2.91
CA MET A 287 -6.84 9.53 -3.57
C MET A 287 -7.32 10.79 -2.86
N ASP A 288 -6.41 11.71 -2.53
CA ASP A 288 -6.76 12.97 -1.88
C ASP A 288 -7.45 13.94 -2.85
N HIS A 289 -8.70 14.25 -2.54
CA HIS A 289 -9.55 15.21 -3.24
C HIS A 289 -9.81 16.49 -2.42
N ALA A 290 -9.43 16.48 -1.13
CA ALA A 290 -9.59 17.59 -0.22
C ALA A 290 -8.48 18.64 -0.41
N TRP A 291 -7.24 18.21 -0.72
CA TRP A 291 -6.11 19.11 -0.96
C TRP A 291 -6.38 20.10 -2.10
N LYS A 292 -6.13 21.39 -1.86
CA LYS A 292 -6.47 22.50 -2.78
C LYS A 292 -5.28 23.21 -3.43
N ASP A 293 -4.07 23.03 -2.90
CA ASP A 293 -2.85 23.62 -3.44
C ASP A 293 -2.23 22.70 -4.52
N ASP A 294 -0.95 22.88 -4.83
CA ASP A 294 -0.21 22.06 -5.77
C ASP A 294 -0.20 20.60 -5.34
N TYR A 295 -0.41 19.71 -6.30
CA TYR A 295 -0.67 18.31 -6.06
C TYR A 295 0.03 17.47 -7.10
N LEU A 296 0.72 16.43 -6.64
CA LEU A 296 1.38 15.47 -7.50
C LEU A 296 1.07 14.07 -7.01
N PHE A 297 0.47 13.26 -7.88
CA PHE A 297 0.34 11.83 -7.65
C PHE A 297 0.71 11.07 -8.92
N LEU A 298 1.85 10.39 -8.86
CA LEU A 298 2.39 9.60 -9.97
C LEU A 298 1.93 8.15 -9.82
N VAL A 299 1.22 7.66 -10.83
CA VAL A 299 0.59 6.34 -10.79
C VAL A 299 1.03 5.54 -12.00
N ASP A 300 1.90 4.56 -11.77
CA ASP A 300 2.33 3.57 -12.75
C ASP A 300 1.34 2.39 -12.82
N ALA A 301 1.15 1.87 -14.03
CA ALA A 301 0.51 0.58 -14.26
C ALA A 301 1.39 -0.23 -15.22
N ASN A 302 2.06 -1.28 -14.74
CA ASN A 302 2.91 -2.13 -15.57
C ASN A 302 2.07 -3.03 -16.48
N LEU A 303 1.87 -2.63 -17.71
CA LEU A 303 1.02 -3.34 -18.66
C LEU A 303 1.83 -4.21 -19.63
N ASN A 304 2.94 -4.81 -19.19
CA ASN A 304 3.62 -5.88 -19.92
C ASN A 304 3.44 -7.28 -19.30
N SER A 305 2.72 -7.41 -18.19
CA SER A 305 2.41 -8.68 -17.52
C SER A 305 3.61 -9.52 -17.05
N PHE A 306 4.72 -8.87 -16.70
CA PHE A 306 5.91 -9.52 -16.11
C PHE A 306 6.25 -8.90 -14.75
N LYS A 307 7.04 -9.63 -13.96
CA LYS A 307 7.52 -9.22 -12.63
C LYS A 307 8.66 -8.19 -12.71
N THR A 308 8.70 -7.44 -13.81
CA THR A 308 9.79 -6.53 -14.16
C THR A 308 9.92 -5.39 -13.16
N ASP A 309 8.86 -5.00 -12.42
CA ASP A 309 8.96 -3.93 -11.42
C ASP A 309 9.99 -4.23 -10.34
N TYR A 310 10.29 -5.51 -10.08
CA TYR A 310 11.39 -5.94 -9.20
C TYR A 310 12.73 -5.29 -9.56
N PHE A 311 12.97 -5.10 -10.87
CA PHE A 311 14.20 -4.54 -11.42
C PHE A 311 14.10 -3.06 -11.81
N ILE A 312 12.93 -2.42 -11.64
CA ILE A 312 12.77 -1.01 -11.98
C ILE A 312 13.14 -0.15 -10.78
N LYS A 313 14.17 0.68 -10.95
CA LYS A 313 14.46 1.80 -10.06
C LYS A 313 13.84 3.07 -10.62
N ARG A 314 13.27 3.88 -9.74
CA ARG A 314 12.57 5.13 -10.07
C ARG A 314 13.16 6.28 -9.29
N SER A 315 13.15 7.48 -9.86
CA SER A 315 13.37 8.73 -9.14
C SER A 315 12.54 9.85 -9.76
N TYR A 316 12.16 10.82 -8.93
CA TYR A 316 11.35 11.97 -9.34
C TYR A 316 12.11 13.27 -9.10
N ALA A 317 12.07 14.17 -10.07
CA ALA A 317 12.50 15.54 -9.92
C ALA A 317 11.36 16.47 -10.33
N TYR A 318 10.96 17.35 -9.43
CA TYR A 318 9.89 18.31 -9.65
C TYR A 318 10.42 19.72 -9.45
N THR A 319 10.22 20.60 -10.41
CA THR A 319 10.54 22.03 -10.29
C THR A 319 9.28 22.82 -10.55
N VAL A 320 8.96 23.76 -9.65
CA VAL A 320 7.90 24.74 -9.86
C VAL A 320 8.50 26.15 -9.86
N ASP A 321 8.08 26.97 -10.82
CA ASP A 321 8.47 28.38 -10.93
C ASP A 321 7.25 29.29 -10.69
N LEU A 322 7.27 29.94 -9.54
CA LEU A 322 6.23 30.87 -9.06
C LEU A 322 6.55 32.34 -9.39
N SER A 323 7.70 32.61 -10.06
CA SER A 323 8.11 33.97 -10.44
C SER A 323 7.24 34.59 -11.53
N GLN A 324 6.56 33.75 -12.31
CA GLN A 324 5.72 34.17 -13.44
C GLN A 324 4.25 34.36 -13.03
N GLU A 325 3.49 35.09 -13.87
CA GLU A 325 2.05 35.26 -13.67
C GLU A 325 1.30 33.93 -13.75
N THR A 326 1.72 32.98 -14.58
CA THR A 326 1.18 31.61 -14.56
C THR A 326 2.31 30.68 -14.12
N PRO A 327 2.18 29.98 -12.97
CA PRO A 327 3.25 29.12 -12.48
C PRO A 327 3.57 28.01 -13.48
N GLN A 328 4.87 27.79 -13.70
CA GLN A 328 5.39 26.77 -14.61
C GLN A 328 5.90 25.59 -13.80
N ALA A 329 5.62 24.38 -14.23
CA ALA A 329 6.05 23.16 -13.58
C ALA A 329 6.79 22.24 -14.57
N THR A 330 7.92 21.70 -14.13
CA THR A 330 8.70 20.68 -14.83
C THR A 330 8.80 19.46 -13.95
N LEU A 331 8.25 18.35 -14.43
CA LEU A 331 8.23 17.07 -13.74
C LEU A 331 9.03 16.06 -14.56
N ALA A 332 10.11 15.53 -14.01
CA ALA A 332 10.91 14.47 -14.62
C ALA A 332 10.83 13.19 -13.79
N ILE A 333 10.55 12.08 -14.46
CA ILE A 333 10.55 10.74 -13.88
C ILE A 333 11.61 9.91 -14.60
N THR A 334 12.59 9.41 -13.86
CA THR A 334 13.63 8.53 -14.38
C THR A 334 13.33 7.08 -14.00
N TYR A 335 13.36 6.20 -14.99
CA TYR A 335 13.22 4.76 -14.85
C TYR A 335 14.51 4.09 -15.27
N ARG A 336 15.10 3.27 -14.40
CA ARG A 336 16.26 2.44 -14.71
C ARG A 336 15.88 0.97 -14.58
N ASN A 337 15.96 0.23 -15.69
CA ASN A 337 15.69 -1.20 -15.71
C ASN A 337 16.99 -1.98 -15.49
N THR A 338 17.13 -2.60 -14.33
CA THR A 338 18.35 -3.34 -13.94
C THR A 338 18.29 -4.83 -14.24
N ALA A 339 17.27 -5.30 -14.96
CA ALA A 339 17.18 -6.72 -15.33
C ALA A 339 18.33 -7.09 -16.28
N GLU A 340 19.03 -8.19 -16.00
CA GLU A 340 20.17 -8.63 -16.80
C GLU A 340 19.72 -9.46 -18.01
N THR A 341 18.68 -10.28 -17.84
CA THR A 341 18.17 -11.22 -18.84
C THR A 341 16.69 -11.03 -19.11
N ARG A 342 16.25 -11.38 -20.32
CA ARG A 342 14.82 -11.55 -20.63
C ARG A 342 14.46 -13.02 -20.44
N ASP A 343 13.55 -13.32 -19.52
CA ASP A 343 13.16 -14.69 -19.18
C ASP A 343 11.68 -14.78 -18.73
N TRP A 344 11.36 -15.77 -17.91
CA TRP A 344 10.02 -15.99 -17.38
C TRP A 344 9.61 -14.95 -16.33
N PHE A 345 10.59 -14.33 -15.67
CA PHE A 345 10.38 -13.41 -14.56
C PHE A 345 10.34 -11.97 -15.05
N ALA A 346 11.34 -11.54 -15.83
CA ALA A 346 11.45 -10.16 -16.32
C ALA A 346 11.69 -10.05 -17.84
N LYS A 347 11.15 -8.98 -18.40
CA LYS A 347 11.32 -8.55 -19.80
C LYS A 347 11.51 -7.03 -19.87
N ASP A 348 11.37 -6.44 -21.06
CA ASP A 348 11.25 -5.00 -21.20
C ASP A 348 10.08 -4.48 -20.37
N TYR A 349 10.25 -3.30 -19.78
CA TYR A 349 9.21 -2.70 -18.95
C TYR A 349 8.30 -1.83 -19.80
N GLN A 350 6.99 -1.97 -19.61
CA GLN A 350 6.00 -1.09 -20.21
C GLN A 350 5.04 -0.63 -19.13
N THR A 351 4.97 0.67 -18.90
CA THR A 351 4.03 1.27 -17.94
C THR A 351 3.13 2.29 -18.62
N PHE A 352 1.88 2.34 -18.17
CA PHE A 352 1.03 3.51 -18.36
C PHE A 352 1.17 4.40 -17.12
N LEU A 353 1.96 5.46 -17.24
CA LEU A 353 2.13 6.47 -16.20
C LEU A 353 1.01 7.50 -16.30
N ARG A 354 0.30 7.74 -15.20
CA ARG A 354 -0.59 8.89 -15.03
C ARG A 354 0.02 9.83 -13.99
N ALA A 355 0.30 11.07 -14.40
CA ALA A 355 0.64 12.15 -13.48
C ALA A 355 -0.63 12.95 -13.16
N TYR A 356 -1.19 12.76 -11.97
CA TYR A 356 -2.33 13.54 -11.48
C TYR A 356 -1.85 14.85 -10.87
N VAL A 357 -2.45 15.94 -11.34
CA VAL A 357 -2.09 17.33 -11.05
C VAL A 357 -3.36 18.15 -10.77
N PRO A 358 -3.28 19.42 -10.31
CA PRO A 358 -4.46 20.26 -10.16
C PRO A 358 -5.33 20.33 -11.43
N GLN A 359 -6.66 20.35 -11.30
CA GLN A 359 -7.60 20.22 -12.42
C GLN A 359 -7.37 21.25 -13.55
N GLY A 360 -7.03 22.49 -13.21
CA GLY A 360 -6.79 23.57 -14.18
C GLY A 360 -5.42 23.56 -14.84
N SER A 361 -4.56 22.56 -14.56
CA SER A 361 -3.22 22.49 -15.15
C SER A 361 -3.26 22.22 -16.66
N PHE A 362 -2.29 22.76 -17.39
CA PHE A 362 -2.21 22.62 -18.85
C PHE A 362 -0.83 22.09 -19.29
N LEU A 363 -0.83 20.91 -19.90
CA LEU A 363 0.39 20.29 -20.44
C LEU A 363 0.83 20.99 -21.73
N HIS A 364 2.06 21.49 -21.76
CA HIS A 364 2.67 22.07 -22.95
C HIS A 364 3.43 21.02 -23.76
N THR A 365 4.30 20.28 -23.09
CA THR A 365 5.19 19.32 -23.73
C THR A 365 5.35 18.09 -22.85
N VAL A 366 5.42 16.92 -23.48
CA VAL A 366 5.94 15.71 -22.84
C VAL A 366 7.01 15.08 -23.73
N THR A 367 8.15 14.73 -23.15
CA THR A 367 9.26 14.06 -23.85
C THR A 367 9.52 12.69 -23.23
N GLY A 368 10.01 11.74 -24.04
CA GLY A 368 10.31 10.38 -23.57
C GLY A 368 9.10 9.43 -23.53
N ALA A 369 7.89 9.89 -23.84
CA ALA A 369 6.72 9.03 -24.02
C ALA A 369 6.83 8.18 -25.30
N ALA A 370 6.22 6.99 -25.31
CA ALA A 370 6.19 6.10 -26.48
C ALA A 370 5.02 6.40 -27.44
N LYS A 371 3.99 7.10 -26.96
CA LYS A 371 2.81 7.56 -27.71
C LYS A 371 2.42 8.96 -27.22
N ASP A 372 1.55 9.62 -27.96
CA ASP A 372 0.96 10.90 -27.56
C ASP A 372 0.25 10.78 -26.20
N PRO A 373 0.28 11.84 -25.38
CA PRO A 373 -0.37 11.84 -24.08
C PRO A 373 -1.90 11.76 -24.23
N VAL A 374 -2.52 11.04 -23.31
CA VAL A 374 -3.97 11.04 -23.09
C VAL A 374 -4.30 11.84 -21.83
N PHE A 375 -5.50 12.38 -21.78
CA PHE A 375 -5.95 13.23 -20.69
C PHE A 375 -7.25 12.71 -20.10
N GLY A 376 -7.50 13.05 -18.85
CA GLY A 376 -8.78 12.86 -18.21
C GLY A 376 -8.80 13.51 -16.84
N GLU A 377 -9.92 13.37 -16.16
CA GLU A 377 -10.14 13.90 -14.82
C GLU A 377 -10.61 12.79 -13.90
N PHE A 378 -10.18 12.86 -12.65
CA PHE A 378 -10.56 11.92 -11.61
C PHE A 378 -10.47 12.62 -10.26
N PHE A 379 -11.55 12.57 -9.48
CA PHE A 379 -11.62 13.19 -8.14
C PHE A 379 -11.17 14.66 -8.10
N GLY A 380 -11.56 15.46 -9.11
CA GLY A 380 -11.21 16.88 -9.17
C GLY A 380 -9.71 17.14 -9.41
N LYS A 381 -8.97 16.15 -9.92
CA LYS A 381 -7.62 16.28 -10.44
C LYS A 381 -7.61 15.96 -11.93
N LYS A 382 -6.73 16.60 -12.68
CA LYS A 382 -6.46 16.26 -14.08
C LYS A 382 -5.30 15.29 -14.12
N TYR A 383 -5.30 14.34 -15.07
CA TYR A 383 -4.12 13.52 -15.30
C TYR A 383 -3.53 13.71 -16.70
N PHE A 384 -2.20 13.63 -16.76
CA PHE A 384 -1.43 13.44 -17.99
C PHE A 384 -1.00 11.98 -18.07
N GLY A 385 -1.59 11.22 -18.98
CA GLY A 385 -1.34 9.79 -19.15
C GLY A 385 -0.42 9.50 -20.32
N VAL A 386 0.66 8.75 -20.12
CA VAL A 386 1.59 8.35 -21.18
C VAL A 386 2.01 6.90 -21.06
N LEU A 387 2.21 6.24 -22.21
CA LEU A 387 2.86 4.94 -22.27
C LEU A 387 4.38 5.13 -22.30
N ILE A 388 5.08 4.39 -21.47
CA ILE A 388 6.54 4.41 -21.35
C ILE A 388 7.06 3.00 -21.57
N GLN A 389 8.09 2.87 -22.38
CA GLN A 389 8.81 1.62 -22.60
C GLN A 389 10.28 1.81 -22.19
N VAL A 390 10.77 0.90 -21.35
CA VAL A 390 12.14 0.89 -20.83
C VAL A 390 12.74 -0.50 -21.03
N PRO A 391 13.53 -0.69 -22.10
CA PRO A 391 14.21 -1.95 -22.35
C PRO A 391 15.10 -2.38 -21.18
N ILE A 392 15.38 -3.67 -21.06
CA ILE A 392 16.33 -4.16 -20.04
C ILE A 392 17.70 -3.48 -20.15
N GLN A 393 18.37 -3.27 -19.03
CA GLN A 393 19.68 -2.60 -18.93
C GLN A 393 19.72 -1.17 -19.48
N THR A 394 18.56 -0.51 -19.62
CA THR A 394 18.49 0.89 -20.06
C THR A 394 17.93 1.79 -18.98
N GLU A 395 18.17 3.08 -19.16
CA GLU A 395 17.58 4.15 -18.37
C GLU A 395 16.80 5.08 -19.30
N LYS A 396 15.67 5.58 -18.83
CA LYS A 396 14.82 6.51 -19.57
C LYS A 396 14.23 7.55 -18.63
N THR A 397 14.28 8.81 -19.05
CA THR A 397 13.61 9.91 -18.35
C THR A 397 12.43 10.39 -19.19
N VAL A 398 11.28 10.58 -18.54
CA VAL A 398 10.08 11.19 -19.11
C VAL A 398 9.86 12.53 -18.41
N THR A 399 9.77 13.60 -19.21
CA THR A 399 9.64 14.96 -18.69
C THR A 399 8.35 15.60 -19.16
N PHE A 400 7.55 16.09 -18.22
CA PHE A 400 6.34 16.88 -18.44
C PHE A 400 6.64 18.35 -18.15
N GLU A 401 6.30 19.23 -19.08
CA GLU A 401 6.32 20.68 -18.92
C GLU A 401 4.89 21.18 -18.99
N TYR A 402 4.41 21.81 -17.93
CA TYR A 402 3.02 22.22 -17.81
C TYR A 402 2.88 23.47 -16.96
N THR A 403 1.73 24.13 -17.06
CA THR A 403 1.35 25.23 -16.18
C THR A 403 0.37 24.78 -15.11
N LEU A 404 0.48 25.36 -13.92
CA LEU A 404 -0.50 25.21 -12.85
C LEU A 404 -1.65 26.22 -13.02
N PRO A 405 -2.81 26.01 -12.37
CA PRO A 405 -3.91 26.95 -12.39
C PRO A 405 -3.49 28.35 -11.90
N GLN A 406 -3.93 29.41 -12.57
CA GLN A 406 -3.56 30.79 -12.21
C GLN A 406 -4.03 31.20 -10.80
N ASN A 407 -5.14 30.60 -10.35
CA ASN A 407 -5.78 30.85 -9.05
C ASN A 407 -5.14 30.07 -7.89
N LEU A 408 -4.04 29.35 -8.11
CA LEU A 408 -3.26 28.78 -7.02
C LEU A 408 -2.85 29.91 -6.07
N GLU A 409 -3.10 29.74 -4.77
CA GLU A 409 -2.72 30.74 -3.78
C GLU A 409 -1.19 30.85 -3.75
N ARG A 410 -0.68 32.09 -3.70
CA ARG A 410 0.77 32.35 -3.86
C ARG A 410 1.37 33.14 -2.72
N GLN A 411 0.63 33.31 -1.63
CA GLN A 411 1.16 33.89 -0.40
C GLN A 411 1.82 32.80 0.45
N TRP A 412 1.30 31.57 0.35
CA TRP A 412 1.86 30.34 0.84
C TRP A 412 1.80 29.36 -0.34
N TYR A 413 2.90 28.67 -0.61
CA TYR A 413 2.96 27.58 -1.57
C TYR A 413 3.22 26.31 -0.80
N ASP A 414 2.43 25.29 -1.05
CA ASP A 414 2.70 23.95 -0.58
C ASP A 414 2.38 22.91 -1.65
N LEU A 415 3.11 21.81 -1.60
CA LEU A 415 2.99 20.71 -2.54
C LEU A 415 2.71 19.43 -1.77
N LYS A 416 1.59 18.78 -2.09
CA LYS A 416 1.35 17.42 -1.65
C LYS A 416 1.80 16.43 -2.74
N ILE A 417 2.77 15.59 -2.40
CA ILE A 417 3.17 14.43 -3.20
C ILE A 417 2.53 13.19 -2.56
N GLN A 418 1.48 12.68 -3.19
CA GLN A 418 0.83 11.44 -2.75
C GLN A 418 1.57 10.22 -3.32
N LYS A 419 1.81 9.23 -2.45
CA LYS A 419 2.50 7.99 -2.76
C LYS A 419 1.55 6.96 -3.37
N GLN A 420 2.04 6.24 -4.39
CA GLN A 420 1.40 5.05 -4.93
C GLN A 420 1.65 3.82 -4.03
N PRO A 421 0.61 3.02 -3.71
CA PRO A 421 0.78 1.70 -3.09
C PRO A 421 1.74 0.79 -3.87
N GLY A 422 2.49 -0.07 -3.18
CA GLY A 422 3.42 -1.02 -3.80
C GLY A 422 4.77 -0.44 -4.29
N LEU A 423 4.91 0.89 -4.35
CA LEU A 423 6.17 1.58 -4.63
C LEU A 423 6.77 2.18 -3.36
N ASN A 424 7.89 1.64 -2.90
CA ASN A 424 8.63 2.15 -1.74
C ASN A 424 10.01 2.66 -2.16
N ASP A 425 10.62 3.44 -1.26
CA ASP A 425 11.99 3.92 -1.34
C ASP A 425 12.30 4.75 -2.60
N VAL A 426 11.33 5.53 -3.10
CA VAL A 426 11.50 6.35 -4.30
C VAL A 426 12.19 7.67 -3.96
N PRO A 427 13.39 7.97 -4.47
CA PRO A 427 14.04 9.26 -4.26
C PRO A 427 13.30 10.37 -5.00
N VAL A 428 13.06 11.48 -4.30
CA VAL A 428 12.37 12.66 -4.82
C VAL A 428 13.19 13.91 -4.52
N THR A 429 13.36 14.76 -5.52
CA THR A 429 13.89 16.12 -5.37
C THR A 429 12.82 17.10 -5.82
N VAL A 430 12.53 18.08 -4.97
CA VAL A 430 11.62 19.19 -5.29
C VAL A 430 12.38 20.50 -5.20
N THR A 431 12.24 21.33 -6.24
CA THR A 431 12.82 22.67 -6.33
C THR A 431 11.69 23.68 -6.51
N VAL A 432 11.55 24.61 -5.56
CA VAL A 432 10.59 25.72 -5.63
C VAL A 432 11.33 27.01 -5.94
N ILE A 433 10.96 27.67 -7.03
CA ILE A 433 11.45 29.01 -7.37
C ILE A 433 10.38 30.01 -6.96
N ASN A 434 10.66 30.80 -5.93
CA ASN A 434 9.75 31.76 -5.34
C ASN A 434 9.53 32.98 -6.24
N LYS A 435 8.54 33.81 -5.89
CA LYS A 435 8.21 35.05 -6.62
C LYS A 435 9.36 36.02 -6.78
N ASP A 436 10.26 36.07 -5.81
CA ASP A 436 11.46 36.91 -5.83
C ASP A 436 12.65 36.25 -6.57
N GLY A 437 12.45 35.05 -7.10
CA GLY A 437 13.48 34.24 -7.77
C GLY A 437 14.36 33.42 -6.82
N ALA A 438 14.13 33.46 -5.50
CA ALA A 438 14.84 32.60 -4.56
C ALA A 438 14.51 31.13 -4.84
N ARG A 439 15.52 30.25 -4.74
CA ARG A 439 15.37 28.81 -5.01
C ARG A 439 15.50 28.03 -3.72
N GLU A 440 14.51 27.22 -3.42
CA GLU A 440 14.53 26.25 -2.32
C GLU A 440 14.51 24.84 -2.90
N GLU A 441 15.44 23.99 -2.49
CA GLU A 441 15.52 22.61 -2.94
C GLU A 441 15.61 21.68 -1.73
N ARG A 442 14.82 20.61 -1.73
CA ARG A 442 14.90 19.54 -0.73
C ARG A 442 14.75 18.20 -1.42
N SER A 443 15.45 17.22 -0.89
CA SER A 443 15.39 15.84 -1.34
C SER A 443 14.96 14.93 -0.21
N PHE A 444 14.13 13.95 -0.52
CA PHE A 444 13.63 12.97 0.44
C PHE A 444 13.32 11.64 -0.25
N VAL A 445 12.95 10.64 0.55
CA VAL A 445 12.52 9.32 0.06
C VAL A 445 11.02 9.20 0.28
N LEU A 446 10.27 8.98 -0.80
CA LEU A 446 8.82 8.88 -0.78
C LEU A 446 8.38 7.48 -0.31
N ASN A 447 8.21 7.35 1.00
CA ASN A 447 7.66 6.16 1.67
C ASN A 447 6.27 6.39 2.28
N ARG A 448 5.78 7.62 2.24
CA ARG A 448 4.42 8.02 2.64
C ARG A 448 3.99 9.22 1.82
N ASP A 449 2.75 9.63 1.96
CA ASP A 449 2.32 10.93 1.43
C ASP A 449 3.14 12.02 2.12
N THR A 450 3.67 12.96 1.33
CA THR A 450 4.58 13.99 1.82
C THR A 450 4.05 15.35 1.43
N VAL A 451 4.00 16.25 2.40
CA VAL A 451 3.74 17.67 2.18
C VAL A 451 5.07 18.42 2.23
N TRP A 452 5.34 19.26 1.23
CA TRP A 452 6.62 19.94 1.05
C TRP A 452 7.03 20.77 2.29
N SER A 453 6.08 21.47 2.90
CA SER A 453 6.34 22.27 4.11
C SER A 453 6.82 21.45 5.32
N GLU A 454 6.52 20.15 5.36
CA GLU A 454 6.90 19.23 6.43
C GLU A 454 8.28 18.57 6.24
N VAL A 455 8.86 18.68 5.03
CA VAL A 455 10.19 18.15 4.72
C VAL A 455 11.25 19.00 5.41
N LYS A 456 12.01 18.38 6.32
CA LYS A 456 13.05 19.04 7.14
C LYS A 456 14.37 19.26 6.41
#